data_AF-K7GGU1-F1
#
_entry.id   AF-K7GGU1-F1
#
_cell.length_a   1.000
_cell.length_b   1.000
_cell.length_c   1.000
_cell.angle_alpha   90.00
_cell.angle_beta   90.00
_cell.angle_gamma   90.00
#
_symmetry.space_group_name_H-M   'P 1'
#
loop_
_entity.id
_entity.type
_entity.pdbx_description
1 polymer ?
#
loop_
_entity_poly.entity_id
_entity_poly.type
_entity_poly.pdbx_seq_one_letter_code
_entity_poly.pdbx_strand_id
1 'polypeptide(L)'
;CRWAPSRRGRGQVSAESLQEEGLQLSLLVSSGWKMIRFHILPVVRRKQGARKLHSRPEEGGFPAGSLQKATQEADFIPCSSHHWRYSADRPVARLLRIVGLLRGHRLASLRLLDHVNREEWQEEGREGGLTFNHLKMVLLWATELFPSPEDWEDLDGSVYRLLVILLRCLATRNLPHFLHPEENLFRGAAASALYPRVRGFASSPSALLSSRST
;
A
#
# COMPACT_ATOMS: atom_id res chain seq x y z
N CYS A 1 18.87 -25.57 -29.07
CA CYS A 1 17.56 -25.85 -29.70
C CYS A 1 16.79 -24.55 -29.85
N ARG A 2 16.53 -24.10 -31.09
CA ARG A 2 15.75 -22.89 -31.38
C ARG A 2 14.27 -23.19 -31.17
N TRP A 3 13.66 -22.59 -30.16
CA TRP A 3 12.21 -22.59 -30.01
C TRP A 3 11.63 -21.54 -30.96
N ALA A 4 10.79 -21.97 -31.88
CA ALA A 4 10.01 -21.09 -32.74
C ALA A 4 9.03 -20.25 -31.89
N PRO A 5 8.70 -19.01 -32.28
CA PRO A 5 7.71 -18.23 -31.57
C PRO A 5 6.32 -18.85 -31.79
N SER A 6 5.79 -19.55 -30.78
CA SER A 6 4.41 -20.01 -30.80
C SER A 6 3.50 -18.79 -30.93
N ARG A 7 2.56 -18.82 -31.88
CA ARG A 7 1.47 -17.83 -31.98
C ARG A 7 0.82 -17.69 -30.60
N ARG A 8 0.92 -16.51 -29.98
CA ARG A 8 0.47 -16.30 -28.59
C ARG A 8 -1.06 -16.37 -28.52
N GLY A 9 -1.57 -17.51 -28.07
CA GLY A 9 -2.99 -17.76 -27.88
C GLY A 9 -3.55 -17.09 -26.63
N ARG A 10 -4.87 -16.86 -26.62
CA ARG A 10 -5.61 -16.44 -25.41
C ARG A 10 -5.49 -17.52 -24.34
N GLY A 11 -5.16 -17.13 -23.10
CA GLY A 11 -4.98 -18.08 -21.99
C GLY A 11 -3.58 -18.72 -21.91
N GLN A 12 -2.62 -18.30 -22.73
CA GLN A 12 -1.25 -18.81 -22.63
C GLN A 12 -0.56 -18.32 -21.34
N VAL A 13 0.09 -19.24 -20.64
CA VAL A 13 0.96 -18.98 -19.49
C VAL A 13 2.40 -19.26 -19.90
N SER A 14 3.31 -18.33 -19.61
CA SER A 14 4.73 -18.46 -19.90
C SER A 14 5.56 -18.21 -18.64
N ALA A 15 6.62 -19.00 -18.48
CA ALA A 15 7.60 -18.87 -17.41
C ALA A 15 8.98 -18.40 -17.95
N GLU A 16 8.99 -17.76 -19.12
CA GLU A 16 10.21 -17.24 -19.77
C GLU A 16 11.01 -16.24 -18.93
N SER A 17 10.39 -15.65 -17.90
CA SER A 17 11.03 -14.69 -16.98
C SER A 17 11.54 -15.33 -15.68
N LEU A 18 11.61 -16.67 -15.61
CA LEU A 18 12.24 -17.35 -14.48
C LEU A 18 13.74 -17.06 -14.45
N GLN A 19 14.24 -16.70 -13.28
CA GLN A 19 15.65 -16.51 -13.01
C GLN A 19 16.12 -17.64 -12.10
N GLU A 20 17.24 -18.27 -12.46
CA GLU A 20 17.94 -19.18 -11.56
C GLU A 20 18.32 -18.42 -10.28
N GLU A 21 18.08 -19.02 -9.12
CA GLU A 21 18.22 -18.38 -7.79
C GLU A 21 17.27 -17.20 -7.49
N GLY A 22 16.29 -16.94 -8.36
CA GLY A 22 15.27 -15.92 -8.12
C GLY A 22 14.43 -16.23 -6.88
N LEU A 23 14.26 -15.23 -6.00
CA LEU A 23 13.43 -15.34 -4.78
C LEU A 23 11.92 -15.44 -5.06
N GLN A 24 11.51 -15.28 -6.32
CA GLN A 24 10.13 -15.30 -6.77
C GLN A 24 10.01 -15.98 -8.14
N LEU A 25 8.88 -16.66 -8.37
CA LEU A 25 8.54 -17.25 -9.66
C LEU A 25 7.70 -16.24 -10.46
N SER A 26 8.25 -15.74 -11.56
CA SER A 26 7.56 -14.77 -12.42
C SER A 26 6.87 -15.47 -13.59
N LEU A 27 5.54 -15.34 -13.68
CA LEU A 27 4.73 -15.89 -14.76
C LEU A 27 4.12 -14.77 -15.59
N LEU A 28 4.06 -14.96 -16.91
CA LEU A 28 3.39 -14.07 -17.86
C LEU A 28 2.14 -14.77 -18.38
N VAL A 29 0.97 -14.17 -18.18
CA VAL A 29 -0.31 -14.70 -18.63
C VAL A 29 -0.90 -13.77 -19.67
N SER A 30 -1.25 -14.32 -20.83
CA SER A 30 -1.96 -13.62 -21.90
C SER A 30 -3.47 -13.76 -21.69
N SER A 31 -4.17 -12.65 -21.42
CA SER A 31 -5.63 -12.62 -21.43
C SER A 31 -6.21 -12.44 -22.84
N GLY A 32 -5.35 -12.43 -23.86
CA GLY A 32 -5.65 -12.10 -25.25
C GLY A 32 -5.59 -10.59 -25.54
N TRP A 33 -5.94 -9.75 -24.58
CA TRP A 33 -6.05 -8.28 -24.76
C TRP A 33 -5.01 -7.52 -23.91
N LYS A 34 -4.42 -8.21 -22.91
CA LYS A 34 -3.34 -7.67 -22.07
C LYS A 34 -2.42 -8.81 -21.65
N MET A 35 -1.14 -8.48 -21.50
CA MET A 35 -0.19 -9.33 -20.81
C MET A 35 -0.16 -8.95 -19.34
N ILE A 36 -0.37 -9.93 -18.46
CA ILE A 36 -0.34 -9.74 -17.01
C ILE A 36 0.84 -10.53 -16.46
N ARG A 37 1.69 -9.85 -15.68
CA ARG A 37 2.80 -10.47 -14.97
C ARG A 37 2.37 -10.81 -13.54
N PHE A 38 2.55 -12.06 -13.16
CA PHE A 38 2.34 -12.55 -11.80
C PHE A 38 3.67 -12.85 -11.16
N HIS A 39 3.84 -12.42 -9.91
CA HIS A 39 4.97 -12.80 -9.08
C HIS A 39 4.46 -13.71 -7.97
N ILE A 40 4.89 -14.97 -7.99
CA ILE A 40 4.56 -15.96 -6.97
C ILE A 40 5.75 -16.03 -6.00
N LEU A 41 5.48 -15.68 -4.74
CA LEU A 41 6.45 -15.70 -3.66
C LEU A 41 6.15 -16.89 -2.73
N PRO A 42 7.13 -17.74 -2.41
CA PRO A 42 6.93 -18.74 -1.37
C PRO A 42 6.80 -18.03 -0.02
N VAL A 43 5.87 -18.51 0.81
CA VAL A 43 5.59 -17.93 2.12
C VAL A 43 5.66 -19.03 3.18
N VAL A 44 6.50 -18.85 4.19
CA VAL A 44 6.50 -19.68 5.39
C VAL A 44 5.63 -19.02 6.44
N ARG A 45 4.53 -19.68 6.80
CA ARG A 45 3.61 -19.19 7.83
C ARG A 45 3.94 -19.79 9.18
N ARG A 46 4.01 -18.93 10.20
CA ARG A 46 4.14 -19.35 11.60
C ARG A 46 3.08 -18.66 12.44
N LYS A 47 2.44 -19.40 13.34
CA LYS A 47 1.66 -18.78 14.41
C LYS A 47 2.66 -18.05 15.32
N GLN A 48 2.52 -16.73 15.42
CA GLN A 48 3.24 -16.00 16.45
C GLN A 48 2.36 -16.07 17.70
N GLY A 49 2.87 -16.68 18.77
CA GLY A 49 2.31 -16.41 20.10
C GLY A 49 2.30 -14.91 20.30
N ALA A 50 1.28 -14.36 20.98
CA ALA A 50 0.99 -12.93 21.08
C ALA A 50 2.28 -12.11 21.30
N ARG A 51 2.94 -11.69 20.20
CA ARG A 51 4.05 -10.77 20.30
C ARG A 51 3.41 -9.51 20.80
N LYS A 52 3.93 -9.00 21.92
CA LYS A 52 3.63 -7.66 22.37
C LYS A 52 4.09 -6.75 21.23
N LEU A 53 3.19 -6.47 20.27
CA LEU A 53 3.25 -5.24 19.50
C LEU A 53 3.45 -4.19 20.58
N HIS A 54 4.52 -3.39 20.49
CA HIS A 54 4.82 -2.38 21.50
C HIS A 54 3.50 -1.72 21.88
N SER A 55 3.11 -1.92 23.13
CA SER A 55 1.74 -1.74 23.61
C SER A 55 1.30 -0.32 23.29
N ARG A 56 0.59 -0.18 22.17
CA ARG A 56 0.01 1.09 21.83
C ARG A 56 -1.22 1.22 22.73
N PRO A 57 -1.29 2.23 23.60
CA PRO A 57 -2.25 2.25 24.70
C PRO A 57 -3.70 2.15 24.27
N GLU A 58 -4.02 2.56 23.04
CA GLU A 58 -5.38 2.60 22.51
C GLU A 58 -5.34 2.17 21.04
N GLU A 59 -6.14 1.17 20.65
CA GLU A 59 -6.45 0.86 19.25
C GLU A 59 -7.37 1.96 18.70
N GLY A 60 -6.92 3.22 18.73
CA GLY A 60 -7.69 4.36 18.27
C GLY A 60 -8.26 4.04 16.89
N GLY A 61 -9.57 4.10 16.73
CA GLY A 61 -10.23 3.93 15.43
C GLY A 61 -10.29 2.51 14.86
N PHE A 62 -9.68 1.52 15.51
CA PHE A 62 -9.84 0.11 15.18
C PHE A 62 -10.73 -0.59 16.21
N PRO A 63 -11.58 -1.55 15.80
CA PRO A 63 -12.33 -2.37 16.76
C PRO A 63 -11.38 -3.16 17.66
N ALA A 64 -11.72 -3.29 18.95
CA ALA A 64 -10.89 -3.96 19.94
C ALA A 64 -10.39 -5.36 19.50
N GLY A 65 -9.08 -5.59 19.64
CA GLY A 65 -8.39 -6.82 19.27
C GLY A 65 -8.07 -6.94 17.78
N SER A 66 -8.35 -5.91 16.97
CA SER A 66 -8.11 -5.93 15.52
C SER A 66 -6.63 -6.04 15.20
N LEU A 67 -5.77 -5.31 15.92
CA LEU A 67 -4.33 -5.35 15.69
C LEU A 67 -3.78 -6.73 16.02
N GLN A 68 -4.14 -7.26 17.20
CA GLN A 68 -3.73 -8.59 17.64
C GLN A 68 -4.16 -9.68 16.66
N LYS A 69 -5.41 -9.62 16.17
CA LYS A 69 -5.93 -10.58 15.19
C LYS A 69 -5.22 -10.45 13.84
N ALA A 70 -4.89 -9.24 13.41
CA ALA A 70 -4.15 -9.02 12.17
C ALA A 70 -2.74 -9.62 12.23
N THR A 71 -2.07 -9.53 13.38
CA THR A 71 -0.67 -9.95 13.60
C THR A 71 -0.48 -11.32 14.25
N GLN A 72 -1.56 -12.06 14.54
CA GLN A 72 -1.53 -13.39 15.17
C GLN A 72 -0.70 -14.42 14.37
N GLU A 73 -0.60 -14.23 13.06
CA GLU A 73 0.19 -15.08 12.18
C GLU A 73 1.24 -14.23 11.50
N ALA A 74 2.46 -14.76 11.42
CA ALA A 74 3.53 -14.14 10.68
C ALA A 74 3.82 -14.93 9.41
N ASP A 75 3.90 -14.18 8.34
CA ASP A 75 4.32 -14.65 7.05
C ASP A 75 5.79 -14.24 6.88
N PHE A 76 6.62 -15.21 6.51
CA PHE A 76 8.02 -14.99 6.19
C PHE A 76 8.21 -15.24 4.70
N ILE A 77 8.93 -14.34 4.04
CA ILE A 77 9.25 -14.41 2.62
C ILE A 77 10.77 -14.43 2.41
N PRO A 78 11.28 -14.96 1.30
CA PRO A 78 12.71 -15.01 1.06
C PRO A 78 13.27 -13.58 0.93
N CYS A 79 14.46 -13.36 1.48
CA CYS A 79 15.24 -12.13 1.25
C CYS A 79 16.63 -12.42 0.66
N SER A 80 17.12 -13.65 0.80
CA SER A 80 18.24 -14.22 0.06
C SER A 80 18.03 -15.74 -0.01
N SER A 81 18.93 -16.46 -0.68
CA SER A 81 18.92 -17.92 -0.78
C SER A 81 18.89 -18.64 0.58
N HIS A 82 19.37 -17.99 1.65
CA HIS A 82 19.49 -18.61 2.98
C HIS A 82 18.73 -17.87 4.08
N HIS A 83 18.09 -16.74 3.77
CA HIS A 83 17.45 -15.90 4.78
C HIS A 83 15.99 -15.60 4.44
N TRP A 84 15.17 -15.65 5.48
CA TRP A 84 13.77 -15.28 5.44
C TRP A 84 13.56 -13.99 6.23
N ARG A 85 12.76 -13.07 5.68
CA ARG A 85 12.35 -11.85 6.38
C ARG A 85 10.86 -11.88 6.69
N TYR A 86 10.46 -11.15 7.73
CA TYR A 86 9.06 -10.91 8.01
C TYR A 86 8.39 -10.14 6.86
N SER A 87 7.16 -10.53 6.52
CA SER A 87 6.28 -9.76 5.63
C SER A 87 5.08 -9.23 6.41
N ALA A 88 4.90 -7.91 6.32
CA ALA A 88 3.73 -7.22 6.84
C ALA A 88 2.53 -7.24 5.88
N ASP A 89 2.66 -7.79 4.67
CA ASP A 89 1.65 -7.65 3.61
C ASP A 89 0.29 -8.20 4.03
N ARG A 90 0.27 -9.40 4.63
CA ARG A 90 -0.97 -10.05 5.05
C ARG A 90 -1.58 -9.39 6.29
N PRO A 91 -0.82 -9.07 7.36
CA PRO A 91 -1.31 -8.24 8.45
C PRO A 91 -1.91 -6.90 7.97
N VAL A 92 -1.21 -6.17 7.09
CA VAL A 92 -1.71 -4.92 6.50
C VAL A 92 -2.98 -5.14 5.69
N ALA A 93 -3.04 -6.20 4.87
CA ALA A 93 -4.24 -6.53 4.10
C ALA A 93 -5.44 -6.86 5.01
N ARG A 94 -5.22 -7.54 6.15
CA ARG A 94 -6.27 -7.79 7.16
C ARG A 94 -6.75 -6.49 7.79
N LEU A 95 -5.85 -5.58 8.15
CA LEU A 95 -6.22 -4.27 8.69
C LEU A 95 -7.01 -3.45 7.68
N LEU A 96 -6.60 -3.41 6.41
CA LEU A 96 -7.35 -2.73 5.35
C LEU A 96 -8.74 -3.33 5.14
N ARG A 97 -8.88 -4.66 5.30
CA ARG A 97 -10.19 -5.31 5.27
C ARG A 97 -11.05 -4.86 6.46
N ILE A 98 -10.48 -4.75 7.65
CA ILE A 98 -11.18 -4.21 8.84
C ILE A 98 -11.61 -2.76 8.58
N VAL A 99 -10.71 -1.92 8.06
CA VAL A 99 -11.01 -0.54 7.68
C VAL A 99 -12.16 -0.47 6.67
N GLY A 100 -12.21 -1.40 5.71
CA GLY A 100 -13.30 -1.49 4.73
C GLY A 100 -14.66 -1.89 5.31
N LEU A 101 -14.71 -2.39 6.55
CA LEU A 101 -15.96 -2.67 7.26
C LEU A 101 -16.40 -1.51 8.15
N LEU A 102 -15.54 -0.51 8.37
CA LEU A 102 -15.90 0.71 9.10
C LEU A 102 -16.78 1.61 8.23
N ARG A 103 -17.67 2.37 8.85
CA ARG A 103 -18.53 3.35 8.17
C ARG A 103 -17.70 4.51 7.58
N GLY A 104 -18.21 5.15 6.54
CA GLY A 104 -17.60 6.33 5.91
C GLY A 104 -16.62 6.01 4.77
N HIS A 105 -15.89 7.02 4.32
CA HIS A 105 -15.14 7.03 3.06
C HIS A 105 -13.66 6.69 3.20
N ARG A 106 -13.25 5.91 4.22
CA ARG A 106 -11.86 5.50 4.46
C ARG A 106 -11.19 4.85 3.24
N LEU A 107 -11.79 3.80 2.66
CA LEU A 107 -11.21 3.15 1.47
C LEU A 107 -11.43 3.95 0.18
N ALA A 108 -12.53 4.69 0.08
CA ALA A 108 -12.80 5.53 -1.09
C ALA A 108 -11.78 6.66 -1.22
N SER A 109 -11.47 7.35 -0.11
CA SER A 109 -10.42 8.37 -0.04
C SER A 109 -9.04 7.83 -0.37
N LEU A 110 -8.70 6.62 0.08
CA LEU A 110 -7.44 5.96 -0.32
C LEU A 110 -7.36 5.72 -1.83
N ARG A 111 -8.43 5.24 -2.46
CA ARG A 111 -8.47 5.00 -3.91
C ARG A 111 -8.35 6.29 -4.70
N LEU A 112 -9.06 7.33 -4.27
CA LEU A 112 -8.99 8.65 -4.89
C LEU A 112 -7.59 9.26 -4.76
N LEU A 113 -6.98 9.16 -3.58
CA LEU A 113 -5.61 9.64 -3.36
C LEU A 113 -4.57 8.88 -4.19
N ASP A 114 -4.73 7.56 -4.35
CA ASP A 114 -3.87 6.74 -5.23
C ASP A 114 -4.01 7.13 -6.70
N HIS A 115 -5.23 7.47 -7.13
CA HIS A 115 -5.45 8.01 -8.47
C HIS A 115 -4.77 9.37 -8.65
N VAL A 116 -5.00 10.35 -7.75
CA VAL A 116 -4.32 11.66 -7.78
C VAL A 116 -2.80 11.50 -7.79
N ASN A 117 -2.26 10.59 -6.98
CA ASN A 117 -0.84 10.32 -6.96
C ASN A 117 -0.29 9.86 -8.31
N ARG A 118 -1.04 9.03 -9.06
CA ARG A 118 -0.60 8.54 -10.38
C ARG A 118 -0.72 9.59 -11.47
N GLU A 119 -1.78 10.40 -11.45
CA GLU A 119 -2.05 11.37 -12.52
C GLU A 119 -1.28 12.69 -12.33
N GLU A 120 -1.09 13.15 -11.08
CA GLU A 120 -0.62 14.51 -10.79
C GLU A 120 0.76 14.54 -10.11
N TRP A 121 1.11 13.50 -9.33
CA TRP A 121 2.31 13.53 -8.49
C TRP A 121 3.45 12.69 -9.04
N GLN A 122 3.14 11.58 -9.73
CA GLN A 122 4.13 10.79 -10.44
C GLN A 122 4.49 11.48 -11.75
N GLU A 123 5.79 11.78 -11.93
CA GLU A 123 6.30 12.16 -13.25
C GLU A 123 6.58 10.91 -14.08
N GLU A 124 6.18 10.94 -15.35
CA GLU A 124 6.57 9.91 -16.31
C GLU A 124 8.10 9.76 -16.34
N GLY A 125 8.57 8.53 -16.09
CA GLY A 125 10.00 8.19 -16.17
C GLY A 125 10.83 8.48 -14.92
N ARG A 126 10.26 8.95 -13.80
CA ARG A 126 11.00 9.09 -12.52
C ARG A 126 10.58 8.05 -11.47
N GLU A 127 11.55 7.25 -11.03
CA GLU A 127 11.45 6.42 -9.83
C GLU A 127 11.50 7.32 -8.58
N GLY A 128 10.37 7.90 -8.17
CA GLY A 128 10.37 8.80 -7.02
C GLY A 128 9.01 9.15 -6.41
N GLY A 129 7.91 8.58 -6.93
CA GLY A 129 6.55 8.85 -6.45
C GLY A 129 6.14 8.04 -5.22
N LEU A 130 4.94 8.31 -4.69
CA LEU A 130 4.37 7.47 -3.64
C LEU A 130 3.95 6.13 -4.25
N THR A 131 4.34 5.05 -3.59
CA THR A 131 3.78 3.73 -3.89
C THR A 131 2.41 3.59 -3.23
N PHE A 132 1.60 2.66 -3.73
CA PHE A 132 0.34 2.33 -3.05
C PHE A 132 0.57 1.84 -1.60
N ASN A 133 1.75 1.25 -1.31
CA ASN A 133 2.10 0.88 0.06
C ASN A 133 2.26 2.09 0.99
N HIS A 134 2.84 3.20 0.51
CA HIS A 134 2.91 4.43 1.28
C HIS A 134 1.51 4.94 1.64
N LEU A 135 0.59 4.93 0.66
CA LEU A 135 -0.79 5.39 0.87
C LEU A 135 -1.57 4.48 1.83
N LYS A 136 -1.35 3.16 1.79
CA LYS A 136 -1.91 2.23 2.79
C LYS A 136 -1.47 2.61 4.21
N MET A 137 -0.19 2.93 4.41
CA MET A 137 0.29 3.33 5.74
C MET A 137 -0.34 4.63 6.20
N VAL A 138 -0.45 5.63 5.30
CA VAL A 138 -1.14 6.89 5.58
C VAL A 138 -2.59 6.65 6.00
N LEU A 139 -3.32 5.77 5.31
CA LEU A 139 -4.69 5.42 5.71
C LEU A 139 -4.76 4.75 7.08
N LEU A 140 -3.85 3.82 7.39
CA LEU A 140 -3.85 3.14 8.70
C LEU A 140 -3.56 4.12 9.83
N TRP A 141 -2.57 5.00 9.67
CA TRP A 141 -2.28 6.07 10.63
C TRP A 141 -3.43 7.07 10.76
N ALA A 142 -4.06 7.46 9.65
CA ALA A 142 -5.22 8.35 9.70
C ALA A 142 -6.42 7.69 10.39
N THR A 143 -6.69 6.41 10.12
CA THR A 143 -7.74 5.65 10.82
C THR A 143 -7.51 5.69 12.33
N GLU A 144 -6.26 5.63 12.75
CA GLU A 144 -5.92 5.66 14.16
C GLU A 144 -6.04 7.02 14.82
N LEU A 145 -5.66 8.07 14.10
CA LEU A 145 -5.68 9.45 14.59
C LEU A 145 -7.07 10.09 14.50
N PHE A 146 -7.95 9.56 13.64
CA PHE A 146 -9.32 10.02 13.43
C PHE A 146 -10.30 8.86 13.67
N PRO A 147 -10.54 8.49 14.94
CA PRO A 147 -11.30 7.30 15.29
C PRO A 147 -12.81 7.43 15.03
N SER A 148 -13.34 8.65 15.05
CA SER A 148 -14.79 8.90 14.97
C SER A 148 -15.34 8.51 13.59
N PRO A 149 -16.48 7.83 13.48
CA PRO A 149 -17.13 7.61 12.18
C PRO A 149 -17.43 8.89 11.41
N GLU A 150 -17.78 9.96 12.12
CA GLU A 150 -18.12 11.30 11.62
C GLU A 150 -16.91 11.94 10.92
N ASP A 151 -15.69 11.58 11.33
CA ASP A 151 -14.47 12.02 10.65
C ASP A 151 -14.38 11.54 9.19
N TRP A 152 -15.16 10.52 8.84
CA TRP A 152 -15.12 9.87 7.55
C TRP A 152 -16.45 9.94 6.81
N GLU A 153 -17.41 10.73 7.32
CA GLU A 153 -18.74 10.85 6.74
C GLU A 153 -18.73 11.46 5.34
N ASP A 154 -17.87 12.45 5.11
CA ASP A 154 -17.68 13.11 3.82
C ASP A 154 -16.40 12.63 3.12
N LEU A 155 -16.45 12.49 1.80
CA LEU A 155 -15.33 12.01 0.99
C LEU A 155 -14.20 13.05 0.95
N ASP A 156 -14.51 14.32 0.78
CA ASP A 156 -13.51 15.39 0.69
C ASP A 156 -12.78 15.55 2.03
N GLY A 157 -13.55 15.55 3.13
CA GLY A 157 -13.02 15.53 4.49
C GLY A 157 -12.17 14.29 4.78
N SER A 158 -12.53 13.12 4.23
CA SER A 158 -11.73 11.90 4.35
C SER A 158 -10.39 12.01 3.60
N VAL A 159 -10.42 12.53 2.37
CA VAL A 159 -9.19 12.79 1.58
C VAL A 159 -8.31 13.80 2.30
N TYR A 160 -8.89 14.88 2.82
CA TYR A 160 -8.16 15.91 3.56
C TYR A 160 -7.43 15.34 4.77
N ARG A 161 -8.06 14.44 5.54
CA ARG A 161 -7.40 13.75 6.66
C ARG A 161 -6.19 12.94 6.21
N LEU A 162 -6.29 12.22 5.09
CA LEU A 162 -5.12 11.52 4.52
C LEU A 162 -4.02 12.50 4.12
N LEU A 163 -4.38 13.64 3.51
CA LEU A 163 -3.42 14.69 3.13
C LEU A 163 -2.71 15.30 4.34
N VAL A 164 -3.42 15.55 5.45
CA VAL A 164 -2.82 16.07 6.69
C VAL A 164 -1.73 15.13 7.19
N ILE A 165 -2.01 13.83 7.25
CA ILE A 165 -1.02 12.82 7.67
C ILE A 165 0.14 12.75 6.68
N LEU A 166 -0.16 12.70 5.38
CA LEU A 166 0.86 12.63 4.33
C LEU A 166 1.77 13.85 4.32
N LEU A 167 1.23 15.07 4.41
CA LEU A 167 1.99 16.32 4.45
C LEU A 167 2.90 16.38 5.67
N ARG A 168 2.43 15.93 6.83
CA ARG A 168 3.26 15.81 8.04
C ARG A 168 4.43 14.83 7.82
N CYS A 169 4.16 13.67 7.23
CA CYS A 169 5.19 12.67 6.95
C CYS A 169 6.22 13.18 5.92
N LEU A 170 5.76 13.87 4.88
CA LEU A 170 6.62 14.46 3.86
C LEU A 170 7.49 15.58 4.43
N ALA A 171 6.92 16.46 5.25
CA ALA A 171 7.65 17.55 5.90
C ALA A 171 8.76 17.03 6.83
N THR A 172 8.46 15.96 7.58
CA THR A 172 9.42 15.30 8.49
C THR A 172 10.32 14.28 7.79
N ARG A 173 10.09 14.00 6.50
CA ARG A 173 10.73 12.93 5.72
C ARG A 173 10.65 11.57 6.42
N ASN A 174 9.57 11.34 7.16
CA ASN A 174 9.36 10.16 7.95
C ASN A 174 7.93 9.64 7.77
N LEU A 175 7.79 8.52 7.05
CA LEU A 175 6.56 7.74 7.02
C LEU A 175 6.80 6.43 7.79
N PRO A 176 6.44 6.38 9.08
CA PRO A 176 6.63 5.16 9.88
C PRO A 176 5.73 4.04 9.35
N HIS A 177 6.25 2.82 9.29
CA HIS A 177 5.44 1.64 9.00
C HIS A 177 4.44 1.40 10.15
N PHE A 178 3.18 1.14 9.84
CA PHE A 178 2.11 1.11 10.84
C PHE A 178 2.31 0.03 11.93
N LEU A 179 2.79 -1.15 11.53
CA LEU A 179 3.07 -2.26 12.47
C LEU A 179 4.49 -2.24 13.05
N HIS A 180 5.38 -1.44 12.47
CA HIS A 180 6.80 -1.34 12.79
C HIS A 180 7.21 0.14 12.77
N PRO A 181 6.76 0.97 13.72
CA PRO A 181 6.95 2.42 13.65
C PRO A 181 8.41 2.88 13.56
N GLU A 182 9.35 2.02 13.96
CA GLU A 182 10.80 2.18 13.80
C GLU A 182 11.29 2.17 12.34
N GLU A 183 10.51 1.58 11.42
CA GLU A 183 10.83 1.52 9.99
C GLU A 183 10.29 2.74 9.25
N ASN A 184 11.18 3.58 8.70
CA ASN A 184 10.81 4.72 7.86
C ASN A 184 10.76 4.33 6.38
N LEU A 185 9.55 4.39 5.78
CA LEU A 185 9.30 4.05 4.38
C LEU A 185 9.74 5.13 3.38
N PHE A 186 10.03 6.35 3.82
CA PHE A 186 10.60 7.39 2.95
C PHE A 186 12.12 7.33 2.83
N ARG A 187 12.79 6.34 3.46
CA ARG A 187 14.22 6.12 3.30
C ARG A 187 14.53 5.79 1.83
N GLY A 188 15.18 6.72 1.13
CA GLY A 188 15.52 6.58 -0.30
C GLY A 188 14.45 7.07 -1.28
N ALA A 189 13.31 7.58 -0.80
CA ALA A 189 12.30 8.20 -1.66
C ALA A 189 12.56 9.70 -1.85
N ALA A 190 12.20 10.26 -3.00
CA ALA A 190 12.28 11.69 -3.30
C ALA A 190 11.16 12.51 -2.61
N ALA A 191 10.94 12.27 -1.31
CA ALA A 191 9.88 12.90 -0.51
C ALA A 191 9.89 14.43 -0.58
N SER A 192 11.08 15.05 -0.71
CA SER A 192 11.23 16.50 -0.85
C SER A 192 10.63 17.05 -2.14
N ALA A 193 10.68 16.31 -3.25
CA ALA A 193 10.09 16.73 -4.52
C ALA A 193 8.56 16.60 -4.52
N LEU A 194 8.02 15.69 -3.72
CA LEU A 194 6.57 15.46 -3.59
C LEU A 194 5.88 16.49 -2.73
N TYR A 195 6.55 17.02 -1.69
CA TYR A 195 5.91 17.93 -0.73
C TYR A 195 5.22 19.14 -1.38
N PRO A 196 5.84 19.90 -2.32
CA PRO A 196 5.17 21.04 -2.96
C PRO A 196 3.92 20.64 -3.75
N ARG A 197 3.93 19.47 -4.40
CA ARG A 197 2.80 18.97 -5.21
C ARG A 197 1.60 18.60 -4.34
N VAL A 198 1.86 17.82 -3.29
CA VAL A 198 0.83 17.43 -2.33
C VAL A 198 0.27 18.65 -1.62
N ARG A 199 1.14 19.63 -1.28
CA ARG A 199 0.71 20.89 -0.67
C ARG A 199 -0.15 21.72 -1.63
N GLY A 200 0.23 21.80 -2.90
CA GLY A 200 -0.55 22.47 -3.94
C GLY A 200 -1.96 21.87 -4.07
N PHE A 201 -2.05 20.54 -4.14
CA PHE A 201 -3.32 19.83 -4.17
C PHE A 201 -4.19 20.12 -2.93
N ALA A 202 -3.59 20.07 -1.73
CA ALA A 202 -4.31 20.29 -0.48
C ALA A 202 -4.86 21.73 -0.34
N SER A 203 -4.25 22.71 -1.01
CA SER A 203 -4.73 24.10 -1.03
C SER A 203 -5.95 24.30 -1.94
N SER A 204 -6.26 23.38 -2.85
CA SER A 204 -7.45 23.47 -3.73
C SER A 204 -7.98 22.09 -4.14
N PRO A 205 -8.54 21.29 -3.20
CA PRO A 205 -9.00 19.94 -3.50
C PRO A 205 -10.22 19.93 -4.44
N SER A 206 -11.16 20.86 -4.23
CA SER A 206 -12.46 20.89 -4.93
C SER A 206 -12.34 21.14 -6.43
N ALA A 207 -11.36 21.92 -6.87
CA ALA A 207 -11.17 22.24 -8.30
C ALA A 207 -10.84 20.98 -9.15
N LEU A 208 -10.19 19.98 -8.56
CA LEU A 208 -9.77 18.74 -9.23
C LEU A 208 -10.81 17.61 -9.09
N LEU A 209 -11.67 17.68 -8.08
CA LEU A 209 -12.75 16.72 -7.87
C LEU A 209 -14.00 17.07 -8.70
N SER A 210 -14.32 18.36 -8.82
CA SER A 210 -15.45 18.85 -9.64
C SER A 210 -15.19 18.80 -11.15
N SER A 211 -13.92 18.87 -11.60
CA SER A 211 -13.59 18.75 -13.03
C SER A 211 -13.72 17.32 -13.59
N ARG A 212 -14.21 16.37 -12.78
CA ARG A 212 -14.26 14.93 -13.09
C ARG A 212 -15.64 14.30 -12.87
N SER A 213 -16.68 15.12 -12.64
CA SER A 213 -18.09 14.72 -12.56
C SER A 213 -18.90 14.98 -13.82
N THR A 214 -18.24 15.16 -14.98
CA THR A 214 -18.86 15.25 -16.32
C THR A 214 -18.38 14.15 -17.22
#